data_AF-A0A1C5YP30-F1
#
_entry.id   AF-A0A1C5YP30-F1
#
_cell.length_a   1.000
_cell.length_b   1.000
_cell.length_c   1.000
_cell.angle_alpha   90.00
_cell.angle_beta   90.00
_cell.angle_gamma   90.00
#
_symmetry.space_group_name_H-M   'P 1'
#
loop_
_entity.id
_entity.type
_entity.pdbx_description
1 polymer ?
#
loop_
_entity_poly.entity_id
_entity_poly.type
_entity_poly.pdbx_seq_one_letter_code
_entity_poly.pdbx_strand_id
1 'polypeptide(L)'
;MEISSIGEILRRNANRQKYNSGFLFYKNNYVSNHYSSLNGSNANFYGNVYDEYHRRNYTAMISIDYKTRVISNISCDCQDSVFTTGDMNICSHMVAVVLKGVEHLRNKNKETLSNEDVVINPRVIFYISQSRNSNLGANLEIEGIDKSEYDKIFKSYKDNYKYHLMPDGSYLDLRDNDLEKIFKMIDTLGIFDDFDKIKIPNNKSMFLENMLIM
;
A
#
# COMPACT_ATOMS: atom_id res chain seq x y z
N MET A 1 -11.41 1.63 -6.47
CA MET A 1 -10.19 2.42 -6.20
C MET A 1 -9.72 3.07 -7.51
N GLU A 2 -9.59 4.41 -7.56
CA GLU A 2 -9.32 5.23 -8.76
C GLU A 2 -7.90 5.09 -9.35
N ILE A 3 -7.03 4.23 -8.80
CA ILE A 3 -5.70 3.91 -9.33
C ILE A 3 -5.78 3.32 -10.76
N SER A 4 -6.92 2.77 -11.16
CA SER A 4 -7.17 2.34 -12.54
C SER A 4 -6.98 3.47 -13.57
N SER A 5 -7.25 4.72 -13.17
CA SER A 5 -7.13 5.90 -14.05
C SER A 5 -5.68 6.34 -14.30
N ILE A 6 -4.73 5.97 -13.43
CA ILE A 6 -3.30 6.36 -13.58
C ILE A 6 -2.74 5.83 -14.89
N GLY A 7 -3.10 4.60 -15.28
CA GLY A 7 -2.69 4.03 -16.57
C GLY A 7 -3.25 4.79 -17.77
N GLU A 8 -4.45 5.36 -17.66
CA GLU A 8 -5.05 6.19 -18.70
C GLU A 8 -4.37 7.57 -18.78
N ILE A 9 -4.14 8.21 -17.63
CA ILE A 9 -3.44 9.50 -17.53
C ILE A 9 -2.05 9.38 -18.14
N LEU A 10 -1.32 8.31 -17.81
CA LEU A 10 0.00 8.04 -18.36
C LEU A 10 -0.02 7.88 -19.89
N ARG A 11 -1.00 7.15 -20.45
CA ARG A 11 -1.14 6.96 -21.90
C ARG A 11 -1.47 8.25 -22.66
N ARG A 12 -2.19 9.18 -22.04
CA ARG A 12 -2.55 10.47 -22.66
C ARG A 12 -1.39 11.45 -22.70
N ASN A 13 -0.46 11.36 -21.74
CA ASN A 13 0.65 12.31 -21.59
C ASN A 13 2.00 11.76 -22.08
N ALA A 14 2.13 10.45 -22.28
CA ALA A 14 3.31 9.86 -22.91
C ALA A 14 3.09 9.67 -24.42
N ASN A 15 4.09 10.02 -25.23
CA ASN A 15 4.08 9.65 -26.64
C ASN A 15 4.01 8.10 -26.78
N ARG A 16 3.25 7.61 -27.77
CA ARG A 16 3.05 6.17 -28.03
C ARG A 16 4.35 5.37 -28.10
N GLN A 17 5.40 5.90 -28.72
CA GLN A 17 6.70 5.22 -28.79
C GLN A 17 7.34 5.07 -27.40
N LYS A 18 7.41 6.17 -26.63
CA LYS A 18 7.94 6.16 -25.26
C LYS A 18 7.13 5.26 -24.34
N TYR A 19 5.80 5.26 -24.46
CA TYR A 19 4.93 4.37 -23.70
C TYR A 19 5.21 2.90 -24.00
N ASN A 20 5.33 2.52 -25.29
CA ASN A 20 5.60 1.14 -25.68
C ASN A 20 6.97 0.67 -25.18
N SER A 21 8.01 1.50 -25.29
CA SER A 21 9.34 1.19 -24.76
C SER A 21 9.32 1.06 -23.23
N GLY A 22 8.63 1.97 -22.53
CA GLY A 22 8.50 1.88 -21.08
C GLY A 22 7.70 0.67 -20.61
N PHE A 23 6.65 0.29 -21.35
CA PHE A 23 5.90 -0.94 -21.09
C PHE A 23 6.76 -2.18 -21.27
N LEU A 24 7.68 -2.19 -22.25
CA LEU A 24 8.64 -3.28 -22.44
C LEU A 24 9.60 -3.39 -21.24
N PHE A 25 10.17 -2.27 -20.77
CA PHE A 25 11.03 -2.26 -19.59
C PHE A 25 10.31 -2.78 -18.34
N TYR A 26 9.06 -2.35 -18.13
CA TYR A 26 8.20 -2.88 -17.06
C TYR A 26 8.00 -4.40 -17.21
N LYS A 27 7.61 -4.87 -18.40
CA LYS A 27 7.31 -6.28 -18.67
C LYS A 27 8.54 -7.18 -18.48
N ASN A 28 9.72 -6.68 -18.81
CA ASN A 28 10.99 -7.40 -18.64
C ASN A 28 11.57 -7.27 -17.23
N ASN A 29 10.85 -6.63 -16.29
CA ASN A 29 11.24 -6.45 -14.90
C ASN A 29 12.57 -5.67 -14.73
N TYR A 30 12.80 -4.67 -15.58
CA TYR A 30 14.01 -3.82 -15.54
C TYR A 30 13.92 -2.66 -14.55
N VAL A 31 12.84 -2.58 -13.78
CA VAL A 31 12.66 -1.57 -12.75
C VAL A 31 13.12 -2.12 -11.40
N SER A 32 14.11 -1.48 -10.80
CA SER A 32 14.70 -1.81 -9.49
C SER A 32 14.69 -0.60 -8.56
N ASN A 33 14.98 -0.80 -7.26
CA ASN A 33 15.02 0.26 -6.24
C ASN A 33 13.82 1.22 -6.30
N HIS A 34 12.64 0.67 -6.52
CA HIS A 34 11.44 1.46 -6.76
C HIS A 34 10.69 1.73 -5.47
N TYR A 35 10.05 2.89 -5.42
CA TYR A 35 9.21 3.33 -4.32
C TYR A 35 7.92 3.88 -4.89
N SER A 36 6.79 3.60 -4.24
CA SER A 36 5.51 4.20 -4.62
C SER A 36 4.66 4.50 -3.39
N SER A 37 4.10 5.70 -3.33
CA SER A 37 3.26 6.12 -2.21
C SER A 37 2.03 6.88 -2.66
N LEU A 38 1.03 6.88 -1.78
CA LEU A 38 -0.23 7.58 -1.97
C LEU A 38 -0.40 8.57 -0.83
N ASN A 39 -0.61 9.85 -1.16
CA ASN A 39 -1.02 10.87 -0.20
C ASN A 39 -2.27 11.56 -0.72
N GLY A 40 -3.44 11.18 -0.19
CA GLY A 40 -4.72 11.59 -0.75
C GLY A 40 -4.87 11.11 -2.20
N SER A 41 -5.09 12.05 -3.13
CA SER A 41 -5.17 11.79 -4.58
C SER A 41 -3.83 11.80 -5.31
N ASN A 42 -2.74 12.12 -4.63
CA ASN A 42 -1.43 12.23 -5.27
C ASN A 42 -0.63 10.94 -5.10
N ALA A 43 -0.28 10.31 -6.22
CA ALA A 43 0.53 9.11 -6.29
C ALA A 43 1.97 9.47 -6.70
N ASN A 44 2.95 9.13 -5.87
CA ASN A 44 4.36 9.36 -6.17
C ASN A 44 5.00 8.06 -6.61
N PHE A 45 5.84 8.13 -7.64
CA PHE A 45 6.56 7.00 -8.18
C PHE A 45 8.03 7.36 -8.33
N TYR A 46 8.91 6.45 -7.91
CA TYR A 46 10.35 6.56 -8.00
C TYR A 46 10.94 5.20 -8.35
N GLY A 47 12.04 5.15 -9.10
CA GLY A 47 12.81 3.93 -9.27
C GLY A 47 13.94 4.03 -10.29
N ASN A 48 14.76 2.98 -10.32
CA ASN A 48 15.85 2.80 -11.27
C ASN A 48 15.40 1.89 -12.41
N VAL A 49 15.66 2.28 -13.65
CA VAL A 49 15.27 1.52 -14.85
C VAL A 49 16.52 1.16 -15.64
N TYR A 50 16.79 -0.12 -15.77
CA TYR A 50 17.82 -0.61 -16.67
C TYR A 50 17.33 -0.51 -18.12
N ASP A 51 18.08 0.21 -18.95
CA ASP A 51 17.82 0.36 -20.37
C ASP A 51 18.84 -0.43 -21.17
N GLU A 52 18.40 -1.53 -21.76
CA GLU A 52 19.27 -2.42 -22.54
C GLU A 52 19.87 -1.77 -23.78
N TYR A 53 19.19 -0.79 -24.38
CA TYR A 53 19.70 -0.11 -25.57
C TYR A 53 20.94 0.72 -25.23
N HIS A 54 20.92 1.39 -24.09
CA HIS A 54 22.00 2.25 -23.62
C HIS A 54 22.94 1.54 -22.62
N ARG A 55 22.59 0.31 -22.21
CA ARG A 55 23.29 -0.51 -21.20
C ARG A 55 23.62 0.26 -19.91
N ARG A 56 22.65 1.06 -19.43
CA ARG A 56 22.80 1.85 -18.20
C ARG A 56 21.49 1.92 -17.42
N ASN A 57 21.61 2.20 -16.13
CA ASN A 57 20.48 2.46 -15.25
C ASN A 57 20.16 3.96 -15.25
N TYR A 58 18.88 4.27 -15.27
CA TYR A 58 18.36 5.62 -15.16
C TYR A 58 17.44 5.74 -13.95
N THR A 59 17.59 6.80 -13.18
CA THR A 59 16.71 7.15 -12.08
C THR A 59 15.55 7.98 -12.61
N ALA A 60 14.32 7.60 -12.27
CA ALA A 60 13.12 8.31 -12.70
C ALA A 60 12.15 8.55 -11.53
N MET A 61 11.55 9.73 -11.50
CA MET A 61 10.55 10.16 -10.52
C MET A 61 9.39 10.90 -11.21
N ILE A 62 8.17 10.60 -10.79
CA ILE A 62 6.96 11.26 -11.29
C ILE A 62 5.85 11.21 -10.23
N SER A 63 5.14 12.33 -10.08
CA SER A 63 3.95 12.44 -9.25
C SER A 63 2.71 12.61 -10.14
N ILE A 64 1.63 11.88 -9.82
CA ILE A 64 0.36 11.93 -10.55
C ILE A 64 -0.77 12.12 -9.55
N ASP A 65 -1.45 13.27 -9.62
CA ASP A 65 -2.74 13.43 -8.96
C ASP A 65 -3.82 12.82 -9.85
N TYR A 66 -4.36 11.67 -9.43
CA TYR A 66 -5.27 10.89 -10.30
C TYR A 66 -6.71 11.41 -10.31
N LYS A 67 -7.07 12.35 -9.41
CA LYS A 67 -8.38 13.01 -9.43
C LYS A 67 -8.40 14.19 -10.38
N THR A 68 -7.42 15.08 -10.21
CA THR A 68 -7.26 16.28 -11.05
C THR A 68 -6.58 15.97 -12.39
N ARG A 69 -5.97 14.78 -12.51
CA ARG A 69 -5.21 14.31 -13.67
C ARG A 69 -3.94 15.11 -13.95
N VAL A 70 -3.44 15.85 -12.95
CA VAL A 70 -2.22 16.66 -13.05
C VAL A 70 -1.00 15.78 -12.81
N ILE A 71 0.01 15.94 -13.68
CA ILE A 71 1.32 15.31 -13.51
C ILE A 71 2.31 16.39 -13.03
N SER A 72 3.14 16.05 -12.06
CA SER A 72 4.11 16.96 -11.45
C SER A 72 5.38 16.21 -11.02
N ASN A 73 6.39 16.95 -10.55
CA ASN A 73 7.67 16.41 -10.05
C ASN A 73 8.32 15.40 -11.01
N ILE A 74 8.30 15.74 -12.30
CA ILE A 74 8.89 14.95 -13.38
C ILE A 74 10.39 15.14 -13.33
N SER A 75 11.12 14.05 -13.05
CA SER A 75 12.57 14.01 -13.14
C SER A 75 13.02 12.67 -13.68
N CYS A 76 13.95 12.68 -14.63
CA CYS A 76 14.68 11.49 -15.02
C CYS A 76 16.07 11.89 -15.50
N ASP A 77 17.10 11.12 -15.14
CA ASP A 77 18.49 11.37 -15.55
C ASP A 77 18.80 10.92 -16.99
N CYS A 78 17.79 10.54 -17.77
CA CYS A 78 17.95 10.23 -19.19
C CYS A 78 18.03 11.49 -20.06
N GLN A 79 18.78 11.41 -21.16
CA GLN A 79 18.95 12.52 -22.10
C GLN A 79 17.63 12.96 -22.77
N ASP A 80 16.63 12.07 -22.76
CA ASP A 80 15.30 12.28 -23.33
C ASP A 80 14.35 13.08 -22.43
N SER A 81 14.69 13.29 -21.14
CA SER A 81 13.85 14.03 -20.18
C SER A 81 14.03 15.55 -20.27
N VAL A 82 14.89 16.04 -21.18
CA VAL A 82 15.09 17.47 -21.39
C VAL A 82 13.79 18.07 -21.91
N PHE A 83 13.26 19.03 -21.15
CA PHE A 83 12.17 19.92 -21.57
C PHE A 83 12.56 20.67 -22.84
N THR A 84 12.41 20.04 -24.00
CA THR A 84 12.45 20.76 -25.26
C THR A 84 11.05 21.30 -25.50
N THR A 85 10.91 22.61 -25.28
CA THR A 85 9.81 23.46 -25.76
C THR A 85 8.41 23.09 -25.26
N GLY A 86 8.08 23.46 -24.02
CA GLY A 86 6.69 23.64 -23.56
C GLY A 86 5.82 22.39 -23.37
N ASP A 87 6.21 21.25 -23.96
CA ASP A 87 5.49 19.98 -23.84
C ASP A 87 6.10 19.10 -22.74
N MET A 88 5.22 18.61 -21.87
CA MET A 88 5.57 17.69 -20.79
C MET A 88 5.97 16.34 -21.39
N ASN A 89 7.26 16.05 -21.49
CA ASN A 89 7.76 14.84 -22.14
C ASN A 89 7.99 13.70 -21.13
N ILE A 90 7.04 12.77 -21.04
CA ILE A 90 7.20 11.55 -20.22
C ILE A 90 8.06 10.55 -20.99
N CYS A 91 9.26 10.26 -20.49
CA CYS A 91 10.17 9.29 -21.10
C CYS A 91 9.74 7.83 -20.80
N SER A 92 10.36 6.87 -21.49
CA SER A 92 10.10 5.44 -21.32
C SER A 92 10.44 4.94 -19.91
N HIS A 93 11.46 5.49 -19.26
CA HIS A 93 11.83 5.10 -17.88
C HIS A 93 10.75 5.48 -16.88
N MET A 94 10.16 6.68 -17.01
CA MET A 94 9.07 7.13 -16.16
C MET A 94 7.82 6.27 -16.35
N VAL A 95 7.50 5.91 -17.60
CA VAL A 95 6.41 4.98 -17.88
C VAL A 95 6.62 3.65 -17.17
N ALA A 96 7.83 3.10 -17.24
CA ALA A 96 8.18 1.84 -16.58
C ALA A 96 8.01 1.94 -15.06
N VAL A 97 8.52 3.02 -14.44
CA VAL A 97 8.41 3.29 -13.01
C VAL A 97 6.95 3.44 -12.57
N VAL A 98 6.11 4.15 -13.32
CA VAL A 98 4.68 4.28 -12.99
C VAL A 98 3.97 2.93 -13.12
N LEU A 99 4.24 2.16 -14.17
CA LEU A 99 3.62 0.85 -14.33
C LEU A 99 4.03 -0.11 -13.22
N LYS A 100 5.31 -0.15 -12.85
CA LYS A 100 5.83 -0.94 -11.72
C LYS A 100 5.25 -0.45 -10.40
N GLY A 101 5.14 0.85 -10.23
CA GLY A 101 4.57 1.44 -9.03
C GLY A 101 3.07 1.20 -8.91
N VAL A 102 2.31 1.29 -9.99
CA VAL A 102 0.89 0.89 -10.03
C VAL A 102 0.76 -0.61 -9.77
N GLU A 103 1.66 -1.43 -10.32
CA GLU A 103 1.75 -2.86 -10.01
C GLU A 103 1.98 -3.05 -8.51
N HIS A 104 2.96 -2.39 -7.91
CA HIS A 104 3.29 -2.43 -6.48
C HIS A 104 2.11 -1.96 -5.60
N LEU A 105 1.50 -0.83 -5.94
CA LEU A 105 0.31 -0.30 -5.25
C LEU A 105 -0.91 -1.22 -5.39
N ARG A 106 -1.00 -2.00 -6.47
CA ARG A 106 -2.00 -3.08 -6.65
C ARG A 106 -1.58 -4.39 -5.96
N ASN A 107 -0.27 -4.63 -5.84
CA ASN A 107 0.39 -5.80 -5.27
C ASN A 107 0.74 -5.63 -3.78
N LYS A 108 0.14 -4.70 -3.03
CA LYS A 108 0.23 -4.67 -1.55
C LYS A 108 -0.14 -6.04 -0.92
N ASN A 109 -0.93 -6.83 -1.64
CA ASN A 109 -1.20 -8.26 -1.40
C ASN A 109 -0.05 -9.25 -1.72
N LYS A 110 1.16 -8.81 -2.09
CA LYS A 110 2.26 -9.66 -2.63
C LYS A 110 3.68 -9.17 -2.25
N GLU A 111 3.86 -8.47 -1.14
CA GLU A 111 5.23 -8.22 -0.64
C GLU A 111 5.98 -9.55 -0.47
N THR A 112 7.17 -9.63 -1.07
CA THR A 112 8.10 -10.76 -0.93
C THR A 112 9.21 -10.31 0.01
N LEU A 113 9.25 -10.92 1.20
CA LEU A 113 10.31 -10.71 2.18
C LEU A 113 11.63 -11.26 1.65
N SER A 114 12.73 -10.58 1.95
CA SER A 114 14.09 -11.08 1.79
C SER A 114 14.43 -12.07 2.91
N ASN A 115 15.52 -12.83 2.75
CA ASN A 115 15.99 -13.76 3.78
C ASN A 115 16.49 -13.06 5.05
N GLU A 116 16.75 -11.76 5.01
CA GLU A 116 17.26 -10.96 6.13
C GLU A 116 16.12 -10.30 6.92
N ASP A 117 14.89 -10.29 6.39
CA ASP A 117 13.74 -9.68 7.04
C ASP A 117 13.25 -10.54 8.21
N VAL A 118 13.05 -9.90 9.36
CA VAL A 118 12.53 -10.56 10.56
C VAL A 118 11.00 -10.43 10.58
N VAL A 119 10.31 -11.57 10.54
CA VAL A 119 8.86 -11.63 10.71
C VAL A 119 8.52 -11.96 12.15
N ILE A 120 7.73 -11.10 12.79
CA ILE A 120 7.17 -11.37 14.11
C ILE A 120 5.79 -12.02 13.95
N ASN A 121 5.51 -13.00 14.80
CA ASN A 121 4.18 -13.57 14.96
C ASN A 121 3.74 -13.48 16.43
N PRO A 122 3.18 -12.33 16.86
CA PRO A 122 2.83 -12.09 18.24
C PRO A 122 1.57 -12.86 18.62
N ARG A 123 1.47 -13.25 19.90
CA ARG A 123 0.20 -13.73 20.44
C ARG A 123 -0.81 -12.58 20.47
N VAL A 124 -2.02 -12.84 19.99
CA VAL A 124 -3.13 -11.89 20.02
C VAL A 124 -4.18 -12.35 21.02
N ILE A 125 -4.61 -11.44 21.89
CA ILE A 125 -5.67 -11.67 22.88
C ILE A 125 -6.76 -10.63 22.64
N PHE A 126 -7.96 -11.13 22.36
CA PHE A 126 -9.17 -10.30 22.29
C PHE A 126 -10.15 -10.79 23.34
N TYR A 127 -10.41 -9.96 24.35
CA TYR A 127 -11.34 -10.32 25.42
C TYR A 127 -12.55 -9.40 25.42
N ILE A 128 -13.72 -10.00 25.60
CA ILE A 128 -15.00 -9.31 25.71
C ILE A 128 -15.40 -9.27 27.18
N SER A 129 -15.85 -8.13 27.64
CA SER A 129 -16.26 -7.88 29.02
C SER A 129 -17.63 -7.20 29.08
N GLN A 130 -18.34 -7.36 30.18
CA GLN A 130 -19.56 -6.60 30.41
C GLN A 130 -19.20 -5.15 30.72
N SER A 131 -19.82 -4.21 30.02
CA SER A 131 -19.71 -2.79 30.33
C SER A 131 -20.97 -2.29 31.06
N ARG A 132 -20.84 -1.19 31.80
CA ARG A 132 -22.00 -0.50 32.35
C ARG A 132 -22.72 0.21 31.20
N ASN A 133 -24.06 0.24 31.25
CA ASN A 133 -24.96 0.85 30.26
C ASN A 133 -25.24 -0.03 29.03
N SER A 134 -25.48 -1.32 29.27
CA SER A 134 -26.01 -2.29 28.32
C SER A 134 -25.06 -2.76 27.22
N ASN A 135 -24.05 -2.00 26.80
CA ASN A 135 -23.08 -2.42 25.78
C ASN A 135 -22.06 -3.45 26.30
N LEU A 136 -21.44 -4.21 25.39
CA LEU A 136 -20.25 -5.00 25.70
C LEU A 136 -18.99 -4.14 25.51
N GLY A 137 -18.01 -4.31 26.39
CA GLY A 137 -16.66 -3.77 26.22
C GLY A 137 -15.77 -4.84 25.59
N ALA A 138 -14.76 -4.43 24.84
CA ALA A 138 -13.71 -5.32 24.40
C ALA A 138 -12.34 -4.67 24.57
N ASN A 139 -11.32 -5.50 24.67
CA ASN A 139 -9.93 -5.06 24.62
C ASN A 139 -9.15 -5.98 23.70
N LEU A 140 -8.24 -5.37 22.95
CA LEU A 140 -7.27 -6.03 22.09
C LEU A 140 -5.89 -5.85 22.72
N GLU A 141 -5.15 -6.95 22.82
CA GLU A 141 -3.75 -6.97 23.21
C GLU A 141 -2.97 -7.79 22.18
N ILE A 142 -1.93 -7.20 21.62
CA ILE A 142 -0.98 -7.83 20.71
C ILE A 142 0.37 -7.85 21.42
N GLU A 143 0.89 -9.04 21.69
CA GLU A 143 2.11 -9.23 22.47
C GLU A 143 3.29 -8.47 21.87
N GLY A 144 3.98 -7.69 22.71
CA GLY A 144 5.16 -6.92 22.30
C GLY A 144 4.86 -5.68 21.45
N ILE A 145 3.59 -5.35 21.19
CA ILE A 145 3.20 -4.19 20.38
C ILE A 145 2.43 -3.16 21.23
N ASP A 146 2.93 -1.93 21.21
CA ASP A 146 2.29 -0.79 21.87
C ASP A 146 0.97 -0.42 21.18
N LYS A 147 -0.06 -0.07 21.97
CA LYS A 147 -1.40 0.26 21.45
C LYS A 147 -1.42 1.45 20.51
N SER A 148 -0.47 2.38 20.63
CA SER A 148 -0.33 3.51 19.71
C SER A 148 -0.06 3.09 18.25
N GLU A 149 0.36 1.84 18.02
CA GLU A 149 0.60 1.29 16.68
C GLU A 149 -0.64 0.62 16.07
N TYR A 150 -1.68 0.33 16.86
CA TYR A 150 -2.80 -0.51 16.42
C TYR A 150 -3.59 0.11 15.27
N ASP A 151 -3.79 1.43 15.29
CA ASP A 151 -4.44 2.15 14.19
C ASP A 151 -3.69 2.00 12.87
N LYS A 152 -2.35 2.00 12.93
CA LYS A 152 -1.50 1.87 11.73
C LYS A 152 -1.51 0.44 11.22
N ILE A 153 -1.43 -0.54 12.12
CA ILE A 153 -1.54 -1.96 11.80
C ILE A 153 -2.91 -2.25 11.17
N PHE A 154 -3.99 -1.79 11.79
CA PHE A 154 -5.34 -1.98 11.29
C PHE A 154 -5.55 -1.27 9.95
N LYS A 155 -4.96 -0.09 9.75
CA LYS A 155 -4.94 0.59 8.44
C LYS A 155 -4.21 -0.25 7.39
N SER A 156 -3.04 -0.82 7.70
CA SER A 156 -2.34 -1.73 6.80
C SER A 156 -3.19 -2.96 6.44
N TYR A 157 -3.91 -3.51 7.42
CA TYR A 157 -4.90 -4.57 7.17
C TYR A 157 -6.00 -4.12 6.21
N LYS A 158 -6.64 -2.96 6.44
CA LYS A 158 -7.70 -2.42 5.56
C LYS A 158 -7.20 -2.10 4.15
N ASP A 159 -5.94 -1.70 4.03
CA ASP A 159 -5.25 -1.47 2.76
C ASP A 159 -4.83 -2.78 2.07
N ASN A 160 -5.15 -3.94 2.65
CA ASN A 160 -4.84 -5.29 2.17
C ASN A 160 -3.33 -5.53 1.98
N TYR A 161 -2.54 -5.09 2.96
CA TYR A 161 -1.14 -5.48 3.04
C TYR A 161 -1.00 -6.90 3.60
N LYS A 162 0.00 -7.65 3.12
CA LYS A 162 0.42 -8.92 3.75
C LYS A 162 1.15 -8.70 5.06
N TYR A 163 1.99 -7.67 5.10
CA TYR A 163 2.82 -7.37 6.26
C TYR A 163 2.66 -5.91 6.67
N HIS A 164 2.90 -5.63 7.94
CA HIS A 164 3.06 -4.27 8.46
C HIS A 164 4.50 -4.09 8.92
N LEU A 165 5.19 -3.07 8.40
CA LEU A 165 6.55 -2.71 8.84
C LEU A 165 6.47 -2.00 10.19
N MET A 166 7.01 -2.64 11.22
CA MET A 166 7.09 -2.12 12.57
C MET A 166 8.16 -1.02 12.68
N PRO A 167 8.06 -0.12 13.69
CA PRO A 167 9.06 0.94 13.90
C PRO A 167 10.50 0.44 14.13
N ASP A 168 10.66 -0.79 14.63
CA ASP A 168 11.96 -1.42 14.86
C ASP A 168 12.56 -2.08 13.59
N GLY A 169 11.83 -2.01 12.46
CA GLY A 169 12.24 -2.60 11.18
C GLY A 169 11.78 -4.04 10.96
N SER A 170 11.13 -4.68 11.95
CA SER A 170 10.53 -6.01 11.78
C SER A 170 9.20 -5.95 11.02
N TYR A 171 8.73 -7.10 10.53
CA TYR A 171 7.45 -7.21 9.82
C TYR A 171 6.46 -8.03 10.62
N LEU A 172 5.26 -7.48 10.85
CA LEU A 172 4.11 -8.22 11.38
C LEU A 172 3.33 -8.85 10.22
N ASP A 173 3.14 -10.17 10.22
CA ASP A 173 2.26 -10.83 9.24
C ASP A 173 0.79 -10.57 9.58
N LEU A 174 0.09 -9.86 8.69
CA LEU A 174 -1.32 -9.50 8.84
C LEU A 174 -2.27 -10.63 8.44
N ARG A 175 -1.72 -11.73 7.92
CA ARG A 175 -2.44 -12.96 7.58
C ARG A 175 -2.28 -14.05 8.62
N ASP A 176 -1.72 -13.71 9.79
CA ASP A 176 -1.80 -14.63 10.92
C ASP A 176 -3.27 -14.88 11.24
N ASN A 177 -3.63 -16.16 11.41
CA ASN A 177 -5.01 -16.60 11.48
C ASN A 177 -5.78 -15.94 12.64
N ASP A 178 -5.13 -15.68 13.78
CA ASP A 178 -5.80 -15.08 14.93
C ASP A 178 -5.95 -13.56 14.75
N LEU A 179 -4.89 -12.89 14.29
CA LEU A 179 -4.92 -11.45 14.03
C LEU A 179 -5.92 -11.09 12.92
N GLU A 180 -5.91 -11.84 11.82
CA GLU A 180 -6.82 -11.64 10.68
C GLU A 180 -8.28 -11.84 11.10
N LYS A 181 -8.58 -12.91 11.87
CA LYS A 181 -9.93 -13.16 12.39
C LYS A 181 -10.44 -12.02 13.26
N ILE A 182 -9.60 -11.53 14.18
CA ILE A 182 -9.95 -10.44 15.09
C ILE A 182 -10.17 -9.13 14.33
N PHE A 183 -9.28 -8.77 13.40
CA PHE A 183 -9.45 -7.57 12.59
C PHE A 183 -10.67 -7.64 11.68
N LYS A 184 -10.95 -8.81 11.10
CA LYS A 184 -12.18 -9.01 10.33
C LYS A 184 -13.43 -8.81 11.18
N MET A 185 -13.43 -9.30 12.43
CA MET A 185 -14.53 -9.07 13.37
C MET A 185 -14.66 -7.58 13.70
N ILE A 186 -13.56 -6.90 14.02
CA ILE A 186 -13.54 -5.46 14.33
C ILE A 186 -14.05 -4.62 13.16
N ASP A 187 -13.65 -4.94 11.92
CA ASP A 187 -14.11 -4.26 10.71
C ASP A 187 -15.59 -4.54 10.42
N THR A 188 -16.03 -5.80 10.54
CA THR A 188 -17.43 -6.19 10.30
C THR A 188 -18.38 -5.55 11.31
N LEU A 189 -17.97 -5.49 12.58
CA LEU A 189 -18.73 -4.81 13.62
C LEU A 189 -18.56 -3.28 13.53
N GLY A 190 -17.61 -2.74 12.76
CA GLY A 190 -17.33 -1.31 12.69
C GLY A 190 -17.06 -0.71 14.08
N ILE A 191 -16.14 -1.32 14.82
CA ILE A 191 -15.75 -0.96 16.20
C ILE A 191 -14.27 -0.56 16.30
N PHE A 192 -13.73 0.05 15.25
CA PHE A 192 -12.33 0.44 15.10
C PHE A 192 -12.05 1.91 15.44
N ASP A 193 -13.02 2.62 16.04
CA ASP A 193 -12.88 4.06 16.34
C ASP A 193 -11.87 4.31 17.47
N ASP A 194 -11.70 3.36 18.38
CA ASP A 194 -10.83 3.46 19.55
C ASP A 194 -10.41 2.05 20.02
N PHE A 195 -9.15 1.69 19.79
CA PHE A 195 -8.56 0.42 20.22
C PHE A 195 -8.17 0.39 21.71
N ASP A 196 -8.09 1.54 22.39
CA ASP A 196 -7.90 1.59 23.84
C ASP A 196 -9.19 1.20 24.56
N LYS A 197 -10.35 1.57 23.99
CA LYS A 197 -11.68 1.33 24.56
C LYS A 197 -12.70 0.90 23.51
N ILE A 198 -12.58 -0.34 23.07
CA ILE A 198 -13.53 -0.91 22.10
C ILE A 198 -14.89 -1.08 22.78
N LYS A 199 -15.92 -0.48 22.19
CA LYS A 199 -17.32 -0.65 22.59
C LYS A 199 -18.07 -1.41 21.51
N ILE A 200 -18.76 -2.47 21.90
CA ILE A 200 -19.62 -3.28 21.03
C ILE A 200 -21.07 -2.94 21.37
N PRO A 201 -21.78 -2.22 20.48
CA PRO A 201 -23.21 -1.95 20.65
C PRO A 201 -24.04 -3.23 20.69
N ASN A 202 -25.13 -3.25 21.45
CA ASN A 202 -25.97 -4.45 21.61
C ASN A 202 -26.60 -4.98 20.32
N ASN A 203 -27.00 -4.08 19.43
CA ASN A 203 -27.50 -4.50 18.12
C ASN A 203 -26.43 -5.21 17.29
N LYS A 204 -25.13 -4.97 17.59
CA LYS A 204 -24.00 -5.63 16.94
C LYS A 204 -23.49 -6.86 17.70
N SER A 205 -23.70 -6.95 19.01
CA SER A 205 -23.26 -8.10 19.82
C SER A 205 -23.95 -9.40 19.45
N MET A 206 -25.17 -9.35 18.89
CA MET A 206 -25.87 -10.52 18.37
C MET A 206 -25.10 -11.26 17.25
N PHE A 207 -24.17 -10.57 16.56
CA PHE A 207 -23.38 -11.19 15.49
C PHE A 207 -22.12 -11.91 16.00
N LEU A 208 -21.77 -11.77 17.28
CA LEU A 208 -20.56 -12.38 17.86
C LEU A 208 -20.62 -13.90 17.84
N GLU A 209 -21.80 -14.50 18.07
CA GLU A 209 -21.98 -15.96 18.04
C GLU A 209 -21.57 -16.56 16.69
N ASN A 210 -21.94 -15.89 15.60
CA ASN A 210 -21.60 -16.32 14.24
C ASN A 210 -20.10 -16.13 13.90
N MET A 211 -19.38 -15.32 14.68
CA MET A 211 -17.97 -14.98 14.43
C MET A 211 -16.99 -15.79 15.30
N LEU A 212 -17.44 -16.32 16.44
CA LEU A 212 -16.61 -17.07 17.40
C LEU A 212 -16.60 -18.60 17.18
N ILE A 213 -17.46 -19.12 16.30
CA ILE A 213 -17.60 -20.57 16.00
C ILE A 213 -16.73 -21.00 14.78
N MET A 214 -15.85 -20.12 14.28
CA MET A 214 -14.93 -20.35 13.16
C MET A 214 -13.46 -20.45 13.60
#